data_AF-A0A7W8J8Q3-F1
#
_entry.id   AF-A0A7W8J8Q3-F1
#
_cell.length_a   1.000
_cell.length_b   1.000
_cell.length_c   1.000
_cell.angle_alpha   90.00
_cell.angle_beta   90.00
_cell.angle_gamma   90.00
#
_symmetry.space_group_name_H-M   'P 1'
#
loop_
_entity.id
_entity.type
_entity.pdbx_description
1 polymer ?
#
loop_
_entity_poly.entity_id
_entity_poly.type
_entity_poly.pdbx_seq_one_letter_code
_entity_poly.pdbx_strand_id
1 'polypeptide(L)'
;MSSLPRPAIINEDRVHPRSTPLDAALFRRRLMSWYRTHARELPWRHVSDPYRTWLSEVMLQQTRVAAVVEHYQSFLRRFPTILALALAPEAEVLALWSGLGYYRRARMLHKAAKFLIEERGGILPGTAAELRTLPGIGEYTSAAIASIAFGESIAVVDGNVERVLLRLTGRPEQRDAAGRAFVQQQATALVPNRRIGEQTNAAGDHNQAMMELGATICLPKAPLCLHCPVYAMCKTRGEHLTPPRVAQLSRPAAYLLSLRKRGTLTEVLLELRAEEASLMPNMYELPPLPQDAVQGREPLLRLRHAITNTNYYVQVYAASGPQDRGLRRAVPAAKGDLHWVPTSRLNSRPLTGLARKVLQRLDVMRVNLPKLPAVAKLPAAKTISSAR
;
A
#
# COMPACT_ATOMS: atom_id res chain seq x y z
N MET A 1 -46.82 -44.86 -45.88
CA MET A 1 -47.08 -44.53 -44.46
C MET A 1 -46.15 -45.36 -43.61
N SER A 2 -45.06 -44.78 -43.12
CA SER A 2 -44.17 -45.43 -42.15
C SER A 2 -43.60 -44.35 -41.24
N SER A 3 -43.97 -44.43 -39.97
CA SER A 3 -43.68 -43.49 -38.90
C SER A 3 -42.24 -43.66 -38.40
N LEU A 4 -41.42 -42.62 -38.58
CA LEU A 4 -40.09 -42.54 -37.96
C LEU A 4 -40.24 -42.24 -36.45
N PRO A 5 -39.49 -42.92 -35.57
CA PRO A 5 -39.58 -42.73 -34.12
C PRO A 5 -38.88 -41.44 -33.67
N ARG A 6 -39.46 -40.75 -32.68
CA ARG A 6 -38.90 -39.57 -32.02
C ARG A 6 -37.62 -39.93 -31.25
N PRO A 7 -36.55 -39.10 -31.27
CA PRO A 7 -35.35 -39.35 -30.48
C PRO A 7 -35.62 -39.15 -28.99
N ALA A 8 -35.08 -40.07 -28.19
CA ALA A 8 -35.15 -40.08 -26.73
C ALA A 8 -34.41 -38.87 -26.13
N ILE A 9 -35.06 -38.20 -25.19
CA ILE A 9 -34.45 -37.16 -24.36
C ILE A 9 -33.48 -37.86 -23.40
N ILE A 10 -32.18 -37.65 -23.60
CA ILE A 10 -31.13 -38.12 -22.70
C ILE A 10 -31.10 -37.13 -21.53
N ASN A 11 -31.58 -37.56 -20.36
CA ASN A 11 -31.34 -36.86 -19.10
C ASN A 11 -29.85 -36.99 -18.76
N GLU A 12 -29.06 -35.95 -19.08
CA GLU A 12 -27.73 -35.77 -18.48
C GLU A 12 -27.90 -35.34 -17.02
N ASP A 13 -28.18 -36.29 -16.13
CA ASP A 13 -27.84 -36.15 -14.72
C ASP A 13 -26.31 -36.09 -14.61
N ARG A 14 -25.75 -34.89 -14.80
CA ARG A 14 -24.35 -34.60 -14.48
C ARG A 14 -24.19 -34.68 -12.97
N VAL A 15 -23.87 -35.89 -12.51
CA VAL A 15 -23.26 -36.17 -11.22
C VAL A 15 -22.10 -35.20 -11.04
N HIS A 16 -22.34 -34.13 -10.27
CA HIS A 16 -21.26 -33.27 -9.80
C HIS A 16 -20.36 -34.17 -8.95
N PRO A 17 -19.08 -34.38 -9.32
CA PRO A 17 -18.20 -35.18 -8.50
C PRO A 17 -18.17 -34.56 -7.10
N ARG A 18 -18.63 -35.33 -6.11
CA ARG A 18 -18.56 -34.96 -4.68
C ARG A 18 -17.14 -34.47 -4.43
N SER A 19 -16.98 -33.17 -4.19
CA SER A 19 -15.66 -32.59 -4.06
C SER A 19 -14.97 -33.20 -2.86
N THR A 20 -13.90 -33.95 -3.10
CA THR A 20 -13.01 -34.40 -2.03
C THR A 20 -12.61 -33.17 -1.22
N PRO A 21 -12.78 -33.17 0.11
CA PRO A 21 -12.35 -32.08 0.95
C PRO A 21 -10.87 -31.78 0.70
N LEU A 22 -10.51 -30.50 0.65
CA LEU A 22 -9.13 -30.09 0.51
C LEU A 22 -8.31 -30.66 1.68
N ASP A 23 -7.29 -31.47 1.40
CA ASP A 23 -6.35 -31.94 2.42
C ASP A 23 -5.52 -30.75 2.93
N ALA A 24 -5.97 -30.17 4.04
CA ALA A 24 -5.36 -28.99 4.63
C ALA A 24 -3.91 -29.25 5.10
N ALA A 25 -3.59 -30.48 5.53
CA ALA A 25 -2.24 -30.81 5.98
C ALA A 25 -1.26 -30.87 4.80
N LEU A 26 -1.65 -31.53 3.71
CA LEU A 26 -0.87 -31.56 2.47
C LEU A 26 -0.72 -30.16 1.88
N PHE A 27 -1.81 -29.38 1.86
CA PHE A 27 -1.81 -28.00 1.37
C PHE A 27 -0.79 -27.15 2.12
N ARG A 28 -0.88 -27.13 3.47
CA ARG A 28 0.05 -26.38 4.32
C ARG A 28 1.49 -26.81 4.08
N ARG A 29 1.76 -28.12 4.03
CA ARG A 29 3.13 -28.62 3.82
C ARG A 29 3.72 -28.12 2.49
N ARG A 30 2.98 -28.21 1.39
CA ARG A 30 3.44 -27.76 0.07
C ARG A 30 3.64 -26.25 0.02
N LEU A 31 2.68 -25.48 0.56
CA LEU A 31 2.76 -24.04 0.62
C LEU A 31 3.96 -23.57 1.44
N MET A 32 4.17 -24.14 2.64
CA MET A 32 5.26 -23.75 3.52
C MET A 32 6.64 -24.13 2.97
N SER A 33 6.75 -25.30 2.33
CA SER A 33 8.01 -25.72 1.68
C SER A 33 8.41 -24.74 0.57
N TRP A 34 7.43 -24.28 -0.21
CA TRP A 34 7.66 -23.27 -1.24
C TRP A 34 7.98 -21.90 -0.63
N TYR A 35 7.22 -21.46 0.37
CA TYR A 35 7.40 -20.14 0.98
C TYR A 35 8.80 -19.95 1.56
N ARG A 36 9.34 -20.95 2.27
CA ARG A 36 10.69 -20.90 2.84
C ARG A 36 11.81 -20.70 1.82
N THR A 37 11.57 -21.07 0.56
CA THR A 37 12.57 -21.02 -0.51
C THR A 37 12.35 -19.88 -1.51
N HIS A 38 11.12 -19.34 -1.59
CA HIS A 38 10.72 -18.36 -2.61
C HIS A 38 10.19 -17.04 -2.05
N ALA A 39 10.04 -16.91 -0.73
CA ALA A 39 9.61 -15.66 -0.11
C ALA A 39 10.58 -14.52 -0.47
N ARG A 40 10.02 -13.39 -0.90
CA ARG A 40 10.80 -12.16 -1.06
C ARG A 40 11.35 -11.70 0.30
N GLU A 41 12.62 -11.30 0.30
CA GLU A 41 13.23 -10.60 1.44
C GLU A 41 12.63 -9.20 1.56
N LEU A 42 11.96 -8.92 2.68
CA LEU A 42 11.30 -7.63 2.93
C LEU A 42 11.65 -7.13 4.35
N PRO A 43 11.87 -5.81 4.56
CA PRO A 43 12.35 -5.28 5.84
C PRO A 43 11.47 -5.55 7.06
N TRP A 44 10.20 -5.88 6.85
CA TRP A 44 9.21 -6.19 7.88
C TRP A 44 8.94 -7.69 8.03
N ARG A 45 9.58 -8.56 7.23
CA ARG A 45 9.53 -10.01 7.42
C ARG A 45 10.54 -10.45 8.46
N HIS A 46 10.24 -11.57 9.14
CA HIS A 46 11.07 -12.11 10.21
C HIS A 46 11.33 -11.14 11.38
N VAL A 47 10.47 -10.12 11.51
CA VAL A 47 10.50 -9.17 12.61
C VAL A 47 9.37 -9.52 13.58
N SER A 48 9.71 -9.76 14.84
CA SER A 48 8.75 -10.07 15.91
C SER A 48 8.12 -8.82 16.55
N ASP A 49 8.66 -7.62 16.28
CA ASP A 49 8.16 -6.36 16.83
C ASP A 49 6.75 -6.03 16.28
N PRO A 50 5.71 -6.02 17.15
CA PRO A 50 4.34 -5.73 16.72
C PRO A 50 4.15 -4.34 16.12
N TYR A 51 4.92 -3.33 16.54
CA TYR A 51 4.84 -1.98 15.99
C TYR A 51 5.28 -1.97 14.52
N ARG A 52 6.38 -2.67 14.24
CA ARG A 52 6.93 -2.81 12.89
C ARG A 52 6.00 -3.59 11.96
N THR A 53 5.39 -4.66 12.44
CA THR A 53 4.37 -5.41 11.69
C THR A 53 3.17 -4.52 11.40
N TRP A 54 2.61 -3.87 12.43
CA TRP A 54 1.48 -2.94 12.29
C TRP A 54 1.74 -1.84 11.27
N LEU A 55 2.90 -1.17 11.35
CA LEU A 55 3.28 -0.13 10.41
C LEU A 55 3.31 -0.63 8.97
N SER A 56 3.95 -1.78 8.74
CA SER A 56 4.06 -2.37 7.41
C SER A 56 2.70 -2.74 6.83
N GLU A 57 1.82 -3.36 7.62
CA GLU A 57 0.48 -3.76 7.20
C GLU A 57 -0.38 -2.55 6.84
N VAL A 58 -0.30 -1.47 7.63
CA VAL A 58 -1.00 -0.22 7.29
C VAL A 58 -0.43 0.41 6.01
N MET A 59 0.88 0.41 5.81
CA MET A 59 1.51 0.94 4.60
C MET A 59 1.18 0.12 3.35
N LEU A 60 1.07 -1.20 3.45
CA LEU A 60 0.80 -2.11 2.33
C LEU A 60 -0.63 -2.05 1.80
N GLN A 61 -1.58 -1.52 2.59
CA GLN A 61 -2.96 -1.30 2.14
C GLN A 61 -3.00 -0.48 0.84
N GLN A 62 -3.46 -1.09 -0.25
CA GLN A 62 -3.58 -0.47 -1.58
C GLN A 62 -2.29 0.21 -2.08
N THR A 63 -1.12 -0.25 -1.62
CA THR A 63 0.17 0.35 -1.97
C THR A 63 1.13 -0.74 -2.46
N ARG A 64 1.99 -0.43 -3.44
CA ARG A 64 2.96 -1.39 -3.96
C ARG A 64 4.13 -1.56 -2.99
N VAL A 65 4.56 -2.81 -2.80
CA VAL A 65 5.68 -3.19 -1.92
C VAL A 65 6.91 -2.30 -2.11
N ALA A 66 7.35 -2.06 -3.36
CA ALA A 66 8.54 -1.24 -3.64
C ALA A 66 8.46 0.18 -3.06
N ALA A 67 7.30 0.84 -3.14
CA ALA A 67 7.12 2.16 -2.54
C ALA A 67 7.14 2.10 -1.01
N VAL A 68 6.60 1.02 -0.43
CA VAL A 68 6.57 0.82 1.02
C VAL A 68 7.97 0.63 1.60
N VAL A 69 8.87 -0.10 0.92
CA VAL A 69 10.24 -0.36 1.41
C VAL A 69 10.97 0.93 1.79
N GLU A 70 10.97 1.93 0.91
CA GLU A 70 11.66 3.20 1.15
C GLU A 70 11.02 4.04 2.28
N HIS A 71 9.68 4.07 2.30
CA HIS A 71 8.94 4.85 3.30
C HIS A 71 9.02 4.20 4.68
N TYR A 72 8.93 2.88 4.76
CA TYR A 72 9.01 2.10 5.99
C TYR A 72 10.30 2.38 6.75
N GLN A 73 11.44 2.32 6.07
CA GLN A 73 12.74 2.60 6.67
C GLN A 73 12.86 4.05 7.13
N SER A 74 12.40 5.00 6.32
CA SER A 74 12.44 6.42 6.65
C SER A 74 11.53 6.77 7.84
N PHE A 75 10.35 6.15 7.89
CA PHE A 75 9.39 6.31 8.96
C PHE A 75 9.94 5.77 10.27
N LEU A 76 10.50 4.56 10.29
CA LEU A 76 11.09 3.96 11.50
C LEU A 76 12.32 4.71 12.01
N ARG A 77 13.13 5.31 11.13
CA ARG A 77 14.24 6.17 11.58
C ARG A 77 13.75 7.36 12.39
N ARG A 78 12.58 7.91 12.04
CA ARG A 78 12.01 9.08 12.73
C ARG A 78 11.13 8.70 13.91
N PHE A 79 10.32 7.65 13.74
CA PHE A 79 9.38 7.13 14.72
C PHE A 79 9.74 5.67 15.00
N PRO A 80 10.77 5.40 15.82
CA PRO A 80 11.21 4.03 16.08
C PRO A 80 10.25 3.25 17.01
N THR A 81 9.37 3.95 17.73
CA THR A 81 8.44 3.37 18.72
C THR A 81 7.05 3.97 18.60
N ILE A 82 6.05 3.29 19.19
CA ILE A 82 4.67 3.80 19.28
C ILE A 82 4.63 5.15 20.01
N LEU A 83 5.42 5.31 21.09
CA LEU A 83 5.53 6.57 21.82
C LEU A 83 6.07 7.71 20.93
N ALA A 84 7.14 7.44 20.17
CA ALA A 84 7.70 8.44 19.26
C ALA A 84 6.70 8.87 18.17
N LEU A 85 5.91 7.92 17.66
CA LEU A 85 4.84 8.20 16.71
C LEU A 85 3.70 9.01 17.35
N ALA A 86 3.27 8.65 18.56
CA ALA A 86 2.16 9.30 19.26
C ALA A 86 2.46 10.76 19.65
N LEU A 87 3.70 11.05 20.03
CA LEU A 87 4.16 12.40 20.40
C LEU A 87 4.44 13.29 19.18
N ALA A 88 4.44 12.74 17.97
CA ALA A 88 4.78 13.48 16.77
C ALA A 88 3.68 14.49 16.40
N PRO A 89 4.05 15.67 15.87
CA PRO A 89 3.10 16.52 15.18
C PRO A 89 2.51 15.78 13.98
N GLU A 90 1.20 15.88 13.78
CA GLU A 90 0.54 15.16 12.68
C GLU A 90 1.09 15.54 11.30
N ALA A 91 1.41 16.81 11.11
CA ALA A 91 2.01 17.30 9.86
C ALA A 91 3.32 16.57 9.52
N GLU A 92 4.09 16.15 10.53
CA GLU A 92 5.34 15.40 10.34
C GLU A 92 5.06 13.94 9.92
N VAL A 93 4.07 13.30 10.55
CA VAL A 93 3.60 11.96 10.16
C VAL A 93 3.13 11.97 8.70
N LEU A 94 2.35 12.97 8.31
CA LEU A 94 1.85 13.15 6.94
C LEU A 94 2.97 13.48 5.95
N ALA A 95 3.99 14.25 6.36
CA ALA A 95 5.15 14.54 5.53
C ALA A 95 5.93 13.26 5.18
N LEU A 96 6.16 12.38 6.16
CA LEU A 96 6.83 11.09 5.95
C LEU A 96 5.95 10.06 5.22
N TRP A 97 4.63 10.19 5.28
CA TRP A 97 3.69 9.36 4.53
C TRP A 97 3.49 9.82 3.07
N SER A 98 3.90 11.06 2.76
CA SER A 98 3.66 11.71 1.48
C SER A 98 4.33 10.95 0.33
N GLY A 99 3.50 10.44 -0.57
CA GLY A 99 3.93 9.55 -1.66
C GLY A 99 3.23 8.18 -1.64
N LEU A 100 2.81 7.69 -0.47
CA LEU A 100 2.09 6.42 -0.33
C LEU A 100 0.60 6.52 -0.68
N GLY A 101 0.03 7.72 -0.64
CA GLY A 101 -1.40 7.95 -0.88
C GLY A 101 -2.30 7.43 0.24
N TYR A 102 -3.61 7.64 0.08
CA TYR A 102 -4.65 7.32 1.06
C TYR A 102 -4.31 7.74 2.50
N TYR A 103 -4.09 9.05 2.68
CA TYR A 103 -3.58 9.68 3.90
C TYR A 103 -4.43 9.48 5.17
N ARG A 104 -5.70 9.05 5.02
CA ARG A 104 -6.51 8.61 6.15
C ARG A 104 -5.82 7.50 6.94
N ARG A 105 -5.06 6.62 6.29
CA ARG A 105 -4.28 5.56 6.95
C ARG A 105 -3.25 6.12 7.92
N ALA A 106 -2.47 7.11 7.51
CA ALA A 106 -1.48 7.78 8.37
C ALA A 106 -2.14 8.45 9.58
N ARG A 107 -3.28 9.12 9.36
CA ARG A 107 -4.05 9.79 10.42
C ARG A 107 -4.61 8.78 11.43
N MET A 108 -5.16 7.67 10.95
CA MET A 108 -5.68 6.62 11.83
C MET A 108 -4.57 5.88 12.57
N LEU A 109 -3.45 5.60 11.91
CA LEU A 109 -2.24 5.05 12.55
C LEU A 109 -1.78 5.96 13.69
N HIS A 110 -1.68 7.26 13.44
CA HIS A 110 -1.28 8.24 14.43
C HIS A 110 -2.30 8.36 15.58
N LYS A 111 -3.60 8.38 15.27
CA LYS A 111 -4.68 8.40 16.27
C LYS A 111 -4.65 7.15 17.15
N ALA A 112 -4.45 5.99 16.56
CA ALA A 112 -4.32 4.73 17.30
C ALA A 112 -3.05 4.70 18.16
N ALA A 113 -1.94 5.26 17.68
CA ALA A 113 -0.71 5.36 18.48
C ALA A 113 -0.93 6.23 19.73
N LYS A 114 -1.62 7.37 19.59
CA LYS A 114 -2.01 8.22 20.72
C LYS A 114 -2.90 7.48 21.71
N PHE A 115 -3.97 6.86 21.21
CA PHE A 115 -4.88 6.06 22.03
C PHE A 115 -4.16 4.94 22.79
N LEU A 116 -3.19 4.26 22.16
CA LEU A 116 -2.40 3.22 22.82
C LEU A 116 -1.58 3.78 23.99
N ILE A 117 -0.99 4.96 23.83
CA ILE A 117 -0.21 5.61 24.90
C ILE A 117 -1.12 6.09 26.03
N GLU A 118 -2.25 6.70 25.70
CA GLU A 118 -3.20 7.28 26.67
C GLU A 118 -3.94 6.20 27.46
N GLU A 119 -4.42 5.14 26.80
CA GLU A 119 -5.39 4.20 27.38
C GLU A 119 -4.83 2.79 27.63
N ARG A 120 -3.67 2.44 27.03
CA ARG A 120 -3.14 1.06 27.04
C ARG A 120 -1.65 0.97 27.36
N GLY A 121 -1.06 2.01 27.94
CA GLY A 121 0.35 2.02 28.36
C GLY A 121 1.37 1.84 27.22
N GLY A 122 0.96 2.10 25.97
CA GLY A 122 1.79 1.94 24.77
C GLY A 122 1.91 0.51 24.25
N ILE A 123 1.12 -0.44 24.75
CA ILE A 123 1.20 -1.85 24.39
C ILE A 123 0.13 -2.20 23.36
N LEU A 124 0.56 -2.75 22.22
CA LEU A 124 -0.36 -3.33 21.23
C LEU A 124 -1.02 -4.60 21.78
N PRO A 125 -2.37 -4.72 21.75
CA PRO A 125 -3.06 -5.93 22.15
C PRO A 125 -2.68 -7.15 21.28
N GLY A 126 -2.67 -8.33 21.89
CA GLY A 126 -2.21 -9.56 21.25
C GLY A 126 -3.25 -10.28 20.40
N THR A 127 -4.53 -9.93 20.55
CA THR A 127 -5.64 -10.61 19.87
C THR A 127 -6.28 -9.72 18.81
N ALA A 128 -6.78 -10.34 17.73
CA ALA A 128 -7.48 -9.65 16.65
C ALA A 128 -8.74 -8.94 17.17
N ALA A 129 -9.44 -9.55 18.13
CA ALA A 129 -10.62 -8.96 18.75
C ALA A 129 -10.30 -7.62 19.43
N GLU A 130 -9.23 -7.56 20.23
CA GLU A 130 -8.81 -6.33 20.90
C GLU A 130 -8.21 -5.32 19.91
N LEU A 131 -7.43 -5.77 18.94
CA LEU A 131 -6.86 -4.92 17.89
C LEU A 131 -7.96 -4.23 17.06
N ARG A 132 -9.10 -4.88 16.79
CA ARG A 132 -10.26 -4.27 16.10
C ARG A 132 -10.88 -3.10 16.86
N THR A 133 -10.61 -2.96 18.15
CA THR A 133 -11.08 -1.80 18.93
C THR A 133 -10.28 -0.53 18.64
N LEU A 134 -9.10 -0.64 18.02
CA LEU A 134 -8.21 0.48 17.78
C LEU A 134 -8.61 1.29 16.53
N PRO A 135 -8.42 2.62 16.53
CA PRO A 135 -8.75 3.49 15.40
C PRO A 135 -8.12 3.03 14.07
N GLY A 136 -8.96 2.78 13.07
CA GLY A 136 -8.54 2.42 11.71
C GLY A 136 -7.96 1.01 11.56
N ILE A 137 -8.08 0.15 12.57
CA ILE A 137 -7.76 -1.28 12.45
C ILE A 137 -9.04 -2.04 12.11
N GLY A 138 -9.11 -2.54 10.87
CA GLY A 138 -10.21 -3.39 10.40
C GLY A 138 -9.93 -4.89 10.56
N GLU A 139 -10.83 -5.70 10.00
CA GLU A 139 -10.74 -7.17 9.98
C GLU A 139 -9.40 -7.70 9.47
N TYR A 140 -9.00 -7.28 8.27
CA TYR A 140 -7.73 -7.70 7.68
C TYR A 140 -6.54 -7.33 8.58
N THR A 141 -6.44 -6.05 8.97
CA THR A 141 -5.27 -5.53 9.70
C THR A 141 -5.15 -6.15 11.08
N SER A 142 -6.26 -6.35 11.79
CA SER A 142 -6.26 -7.00 13.09
C SER A 142 -5.81 -8.46 13.01
N ALA A 143 -6.38 -9.24 12.07
CA ALA A 143 -5.96 -10.62 11.85
C ALA A 143 -4.48 -10.71 11.42
N ALA A 144 -4.02 -9.78 10.58
CA ALA A 144 -2.63 -9.74 10.11
C ALA A 144 -1.67 -9.49 11.28
N ILE A 145 -1.91 -8.47 12.09
CA ILE A 145 -1.06 -8.17 13.25
C ILE A 145 -1.12 -9.31 14.27
N ALA A 146 -2.32 -9.77 14.63
CA ALA A 146 -2.48 -10.81 15.64
C ALA A 146 -1.82 -12.13 15.23
N SER A 147 -2.00 -12.54 13.97
CA SER A 147 -1.35 -13.75 13.47
C SER A 147 0.15 -13.57 13.27
N ILE A 148 0.64 -12.48 12.69
CA ILE A 148 2.07 -12.32 12.32
C ILE A 148 2.94 -11.93 13.53
N ALA A 149 2.47 -11.02 14.39
CA ALA A 149 3.25 -10.53 15.51
C ALA A 149 3.03 -11.34 16.79
N PHE A 150 1.80 -11.82 17.03
CA PHE A 150 1.43 -12.48 18.29
C PHE A 150 1.15 -13.98 18.17
N GLY A 151 1.07 -14.50 16.94
CA GLY A 151 0.86 -15.92 16.68
C GLY A 151 -0.56 -16.41 16.93
N GLU A 152 -1.55 -15.51 16.97
CA GLU A 152 -2.95 -15.91 17.03
C GLU A 152 -3.32 -16.72 15.79
N SER A 153 -3.99 -17.87 16.00
CA SER A 153 -4.45 -18.75 14.92
C SER A 153 -5.70 -18.19 14.25
N ILE A 154 -5.55 -17.10 13.51
CA ILE A 154 -6.62 -16.43 12.76
C ILE A 154 -6.25 -16.28 11.28
N ALA A 155 -7.23 -16.47 10.41
CA ALA A 155 -7.05 -16.33 8.97
C ALA A 155 -7.02 -14.87 8.53
N VAL A 156 -6.07 -14.55 7.67
CA VAL A 156 -5.97 -13.25 7.00
C VAL A 156 -6.47 -13.40 5.57
N VAL A 157 -7.47 -12.60 5.20
CA VAL A 157 -8.04 -12.61 3.86
C VAL A 157 -7.89 -11.23 3.23
N ASP A 158 -7.00 -11.11 2.25
CA ASP A 158 -6.97 -9.99 1.30
C ASP A 158 -7.44 -10.46 -0.09
N GLY A 159 -7.40 -9.57 -1.08
CA GLY A 159 -7.75 -9.92 -2.46
C GLY A 159 -6.79 -10.92 -3.11
N ASN A 160 -5.60 -11.15 -2.57
CA ASN A 160 -4.68 -12.19 -3.03
C ASN A 160 -5.12 -13.56 -2.51
N VAL A 161 -5.38 -13.66 -1.20
CA VAL A 161 -5.86 -14.87 -0.54
C VAL A 161 -7.22 -15.28 -1.08
N GLU A 162 -8.17 -14.34 -1.19
CA GLU A 162 -9.48 -14.58 -1.78
C GLU A 162 -9.37 -15.21 -3.17
N ARG A 163 -8.57 -14.61 -4.07
CA ARG A 163 -8.34 -15.13 -5.41
C ARG A 163 -7.73 -16.54 -5.42
N VAL A 164 -6.77 -16.81 -4.53
CA VAL A 164 -6.19 -18.15 -4.39
C VAL A 164 -7.26 -19.15 -3.98
N LEU A 165 -8.07 -18.84 -2.97
CA LEU A 165 -9.10 -19.74 -2.43
C LEU A 165 -10.23 -20.01 -3.44
N LEU A 166 -10.69 -18.98 -4.14
CA LEU A 166 -11.69 -19.13 -5.19
C LEU A 166 -11.19 -20.04 -6.31
N ARG A 167 -9.95 -19.85 -6.79
CA ARG A 167 -9.36 -20.71 -7.83
C ARG A 167 -9.08 -22.13 -7.34
N LEU A 168 -8.62 -22.28 -6.10
CA LEU A 168 -8.39 -23.58 -5.48
C LEU A 168 -9.68 -24.39 -5.44
N THR A 169 -10.79 -23.75 -5.08
CA THR A 169 -12.11 -24.38 -4.91
C THR A 169 -12.96 -24.41 -6.19
N GLY A 170 -12.51 -23.75 -7.27
CA GLY A 170 -13.25 -23.66 -8.53
C GLY A 170 -14.49 -22.77 -8.47
N ARG A 171 -14.65 -21.96 -7.41
CA ARG A 171 -15.84 -21.12 -7.19
C ARG A 171 -15.65 -19.73 -7.81
N PRO A 172 -16.64 -19.17 -8.53
CA PRO A 172 -16.56 -17.79 -9.01
C PRO A 172 -16.62 -16.77 -7.86
N GLU A 173 -16.10 -15.57 -8.11
CA GLU A 173 -16.20 -14.43 -7.17
C GLU A 173 -17.68 -14.05 -6.95
N GLN A 174 -18.08 -13.94 -5.69
CA GLN A 174 -19.41 -13.46 -5.27
C GLN A 174 -19.23 -12.40 -4.19
N ARG A 175 -19.81 -11.21 -4.42
CA ARG A 175 -19.64 -10.04 -3.54
C ARG A 175 -20.70 -9.93 -2.45
N ASP A 176 -21.56 -10.93 -2.32
CA ASP A 176 -22.58 -11.00 -1.27
C ASP A 176 -21.99 -11.53 0.05
N ALA A 177 -22.82 -11.58 1.08
CA ALA A 177 -22.41 -12.10 2.39
C ALA A 177 -22.03 -13.59 2.34
N ALA A 178 -22.71 -14.37 1.50
CA ALA A 178 -22.47 -15.80 1.36
C ALA A 178 -21.10 -16.10 0.73
N GLY A 179 -20.70 -15.34 -0.29
CA GLY A 179 -19.37 -15.41 -0.91
C GLY A 179 -18.26 -15.08 0.08
N ARG A 180 -18.40 -13.99 0.83
CA ARG A 180 -17.44 -13.62 1.88
C ARG A 180 -17.34 -14.68 2.97
N ALA A 181 -18.47 -15.18 3.46
CA ALA A 181 -18.52 -16.23 4.48
C ALA A 181 -17.84 -17.52 4.00
N PHE A 182 -18.04 -17.90 2.74
CA PHE A 182 -17.35 -19.04 2.15
C PHE A 182 -15.83 -18.85 2.12
N VAL A 183 -15.35 -17.71 1.60
CA VAL A 183 -13.90 -17.43 1.54
C VAL A 183 -13.30 -17.47 2.95
N GLN A 184 -13.96 -16.84 3.92
CA GLN A 184 -13.52 -16.87 5.31
C GLN A 184 -13.48 -18.29 5.87
N GLN A 185 -14.50 -19.12 5.63
CA GLN A 185 -14.55 -20.52 6.06
C GLN A 185 -13.39 -21.33 5.48
N GLN A 186 -13.10 -21.17 4.18
CA GLN A 186 -11.98 -21.86 3.52
C GLN A 186 -10.64 -21.41 4.08
N ALA A 187 -10.47 -20.11 4.34
CA ALA A 187 -9.26 -19.57 4.93
C ALA A 187 -9.05 -20.13 6.35
N THR A 188 -10.08 -20.08 7.20
CA THR A 188 -10.04 -20.61 8.57
C THR A 188 -9.72 -22.11 8.60
N ALA A 189 -10.26 -22.90 7.66
CA ALA A 189 -9.98 -24.33 7.59
C ALA A 189 -8.51 -24.66 7.24
N LEU A 190 -7.80 -23.73 6.61
CA LEU A 190 -6.42 -23.91 6.17
C LEU A 190 -5.38 -23.45 7.19
N VAL A 191 -5.71 -22.43 7.99
CA VAL A 191 -4.80 -21.89 9.02
C VAL A 191 -4.44 -22.98 10.04
N PRO A 192 -3.17 -23.10 10.44
CA PRO A 192 -2.78 -24.04 11.48
C PRO A 192 -3.37 -23.66 12.84
N ASN A 193 -4.11 -24.58 13.47
CA ASN A 193 -4.76 -24.39 14.79
C ASN A 193 -3.80 -24.29 16.00
N ARG A 194 -2.48 -24.29 15.80
CA ARG A 194 -1.49 -24.31 16.90
C ARG A 194 -0.25 -23.50 16.58
N ARG A 195 0.25 -22.78 17.60
CA ARG A 195 1.64 -22.35 17.69
C ARG A 195 2.51 -23.60 17.87
N ILE A 196 3.47 -23.84 16.98
CA ILE A 196 4.35 -25.04 17.03
C ILE A 196 5.56 -24.74 17.94
N GLY A 197 5.30 -24.29 19.18
CA GLY A 197 6.33 -23.88 20.15
C GLY A 197 6.58 -22.37 20.23
N GLU A 198 7.42 -21.92 21.18
CA GLU A 198 7.64 -20.50 21.47
C GLU A 198 8.22 -19.72 20.28
N GLN A 199 9.03 -20.35 19.42
CA GLN A 199 9.77 -19.66 18.36
C GLN A 199 9.16 -19.77 16.96
N THR A 200 8.12 -20.59 16.75
CA THR A 200 7.54 -20.73 15.39
C THR A 200 6.11 -20.21 15.34
N ASN A 201 5.90 -19.22 14.50
CA ASN A 201 4.62 -18.62 14.25
C ASN A 201 3.95 -19.23 12.99
N ALA A 202 3.44 -20.45 13.14
CA ALA A 202 2.88 -21.19 12.00
C ALA A 202 1.69 -20.48 11.34
N ALA A 203 0.86 -19.78 12.12
CA ALA A 203 -0.30 -19.03 11.59
C ALA A 203 0.14 -17.79 10.81
N GLY A 204 1.02 -16.97 11.39
CA GLY A 204 1.62 -15.82 10.72
C GLY A 204 2.33 -16.21 9.43
N ASP A 205 3.20 -17.21 9.48
CA ASP A 205 3.92 -17.74 8.32
C ASP A 205 2.96 -18.25 7.24
N HIS A 206 1.91 -18.97 7.62
CA HIS A 206 0.89 -19.45 6.69
C HIS A 206 0.16 -18.30 5.99
N ASN A 207 -0.27 -17.29 6.75
CA ASN A 207 -0.94 -16.12 6.20
C ASN A 207 -0.03 -15.35 5.24
N GLN A 208 1.23 -15.15 5.62
CA GLN A 208 2.23 -14.53 4.72
C GLN A 208 2.48 -15.37 3.47
N ALA A 209 2.54 -16.70 3.58
CA ALA A 209 2.69 -17.59 2.44
C ALA A 209 1.50 -17.55 1.49
N MET A 210 0.27 -17.49 2.01
CA MET A 210 -0.95 -17.35 1.21
C MET A 210 -0.96 -16.02 0.44
N MET A 211 -0.61 -14.92 1.10
CA MET A 211 -0.47 -13.60 0.46
C MET A 211 0.63 -13.61 -0.60
N GLU A 212 1.79 -14.23 -0.31
CA GLU A 212 2.92 -14.33 -1.24
C GLU A 212 2.55 -15.15 -2.48
N LEU A 213 1.86 -16.28 -2.30
CA LEU A 213 1.41 -17.13 -3.39
C LEU A 213 0.49 -16.36 -4.33
N GLY A 214 -0.48 -15.62 -3.78
CA GLY A 214 -1.35 -14.77 -4.58
C GLY A 214 -0.60 -13.63 -5.27
N ALA A 215 0.36 -13.01 -4.58
CA ALA A 215 1.11 -11.86 -5.11
C ALA A 215 2.12 -12.22 -6.21
N THR A 216 2.66 -13.44 -6.22
CA THR A 216 3.82 -13.81 -7.07
C THR A 216 3.53 -14.92 -8.08
N ILE A 217 2.58 -15.82 -7.79
CA ILE A 217 2.30 -16.99 -8.63
C ILE A 217 0.86 -16.97 -9.13
N CYS A 218 -0.11 -16.92 -8.22
CA CYS A 218 -1.53 -16.93 -8.56
C CYS A 218 -2.00 -15.51 -8.92
N LEU A 219 -1.44 -14.96 -9.99
CA LEU A 219 -1.63 -13.57 -10.42
C LEU A 219 -3.06 -13.32 -10.95
N PRO A 220 -3.57 -12.07 -10.89
CA PRO A 220 -4.90 -11.74 -11.42
C PRO A 220 -5.10 -12.14 -12.88
N LYS A 221 -4.09 -11.88 -13.72
CA LYS A 221 -3.99 -12.31 -15.11
C LYS A 221 -2.68 -13.07 -15.31
N ALA A 222 -2.67 -14.02 -16.24
CA ALA A 222 -1.58 -14.93 -16.55
C ALA A 222 -0.91 -15.55 -15.30
N PRO A 223 -1.65 -16.29 -14.44
CA PRO A 223 -1.07 -16.95 -13.28
C PRO A 223 -0.04 -18.00 -13.71
N LEU A 224 1.04 -18.09 -12.94
CA LEU A 224 2.17 -18.97 -13.22
C LEU A 224 1.87 -20.40 -12.71
N CYS A 225 0.78 -21.01 -13.20
CA CYS A 225 0.23 -22.25 -12.65
C CYS A 225 1.23 -23.42 -12.64
N LEU A 226 2.12 -23.51 -13.64
CA LEU A 226 3.15 -24.56 -13.69
C LEU A 226 4.19 -24.45 -12.58
N HIS A 227 4.36 -23.26 -11.99
CA HIS A 227 5.23 -23.01 -10.83
C HIS A 227 4.47 -23.05 -9.50
N CYS A 228 3.16 -23.32 -9.51
CA CYS A 228 2.34 -23.27 -8.31
C CYS A 228 2.53 -24.52 -7.44
N PRO A 229 2.92 -24.38 -6.15
CA PRO A 229 3.18 -25.53 -5.27
C PRO A 229 1.92 -26.38 -5.02
N VAL A 230 0.74 -25.78 -5.16
CA VAL A 230 -0.56 -26.40 -4.92
C VAL A 230 -1.35 -26.66 -6.21
N TYR A 231 -0.68 -26.65 -7.37
CA TYR A 231 -1.30 -26.85 -8.70
C TYR A 231 -2.20 -28.10 -8.76
N ALA A 232 -1.70 -29.24 -8.29
CA ALA A 232 -2.43 -30.51 -8.33
C ALA A 232 -3.75 -30.48 -7.54
N MET A 233 -3.83 -29.60 -6.52
CA MET A 233 -4.98 -29.44 -5.63
C MET A 233 -5.96 -28.36 -6.13
N CYS A 234 -5.56 -27.56 -7.12
CA CYS A 234 -6.37 -26.46 -7.66
C CYS A 234 -7.38 -26.98 -8.66
N LYS A 235 -8.67 -26.71 -8.43
CA LYS A 235 -9.73 -27.09 -9.38
C LYS A 235 -9.74 -26.24 -10.64
N THR A 236 -9.36 -24.96 -10.56
CA THR A 236 -9.34 -24.07 -11.74
C THR A 236 -8.11 -24.28 -12.63
N ARG A 237 -6.92 -24.53 -12.06
CA ARG A 237 -5.64 -24.66 -12.80
C ARG A 237 -5.39 -23.55 -13.84
N GLY A 238 -5.82 -22.33 -13.54
CA GLY A 238 -5.79 -21.21 -14.48
C GLY A 238 -6.45 -19.97 -13.93
N GLU A 239 -7.00 -19.16 -14.84
CA GLU A 239 -7.67 -17.91 -14.53
C GLU A 239 -9.17 -18.08 -14.29
N HIS A 240 -9.75 -17.12 -13.56
CA HIS A 240 -11.19 -16.90 -13.55
C HIS A 240 -11.52 -15.76 -14.52
N LEU A 241 -12.76 -15.75 -15.01
CA LEU A 241 -13.31 -14.60 -15.70
C LEU A 241 -13.27 -13.40 -14.75
N THR A 242 -12.40 -12.42 -15.05
CA THR A 242 -12.33 -11.17 -14.31
C THR A 242 -13.29 -10.19 -14.97
N PRO A 243 -14.31 -9.67 -14.26
CA PRO A 243 -15.21 -8.68 -14.83
C PRO A 243 -14.42 -7.44 -15.29
N PRO A 244 -14.83 -6.78 -16.39
CA PRO A 244 -14.17 -5.59 -16.87
C PRO A 244 -14.18 -4.50 -15.78
N ARG A 245 -13.06 -3.80 -15.63
CA ARG A 245 -12.97 -2.69 -14.68
C ARG A 245 -13.86 -1.55 -15.16
N VAL A 246 -14.59 -0.92 -14.23
CA VAL A 246 -15.32 0.31 -14.50
C VAL A 246 -14.37 1.36 -15.06
N ALA A 247 -14.77 2.02 -16.15
CA ALA A 247 -13.99 3.09 -16.75
C ALA A 247 -13.75 4.21 -15.73
N GLN A 248 -12.51 4.68 -15.64
CA GLN A 248 -12.18 5.81 -14.77
C GLN A 248 -12.68 7.12 -15.40
N LEU A 249 -13.19 8.01 -14.55
CA LEU A 249 -13.54 9.37 -14.97
C LEU A 249 -12.29 10.12 -15.41
N SER A 250 -12.45 11.11 -16.29
CA SER A 250 -11.35 11.93 -16.80
C SER A 250 -11.66 13.40 -16.55
N ARG A 251 -10.72 14.13 -15.93
CA ARG A 251 -10.87 15.57 -15.63
C ARG A 251 -9.58 16.35 -15.94
N PRO A 252 -9.65 17.53 -16.57
CA PRO A 252 -8.51 18.42 -16.66
C PRO A 252 -8.23 19.06 -15.29
N ALA A 253 -6.97 19.40 -15.02
CA ALA A 253 -6.58 20.19 -13.85
C ALA A 253 -5.36 21.06 -14.18
N ALA A 254 -5.42 22.34 -13.83
CA ALA A 254 -4.34 23.29 -14.05
C ALA A 254 -3.78 23.76 -12.70
N TYR A 255 -2.46 23.89 -12.61
CA TYR A 255 -1.77 24.29 -11.39
C TYR A 255 -0.66 25.29 -11.68
N LEU A 256 -0.42 26.18 -10.72
CA LEU A 256 0.64 27.16 -10.75
C LEU A 256 1.91 26.64 -10.09
N LEU A 257 3.04 26.72 -10.79
CA LEU A 257 4.38 26.69 -10.19
C LEU A 257 4.92 28.11 -10.12
N SER A 258 5.09 28.62 -8.91
CA SER A 258 5.64 29.97 -8.69
C SER A 258 6.85 29.89 -7.77
N LEU A 259 8.01 30.23 -8.31
CA LEU A 259 9.27 30.29 -7.58
C LEU A 259 9.68 31.74 -7.34
N ARG A 260 10.40 31.97 -6.23
CA ARG A 260 11.10 33.24 -5.99
C ARG A 260 12.43 32.98 -5.31
N LYS A 261 13.39 33.86 -5.57
CA LYS A 261 14.65 33.91 -4.82
C LYS A 261 14.54 34.96 -3.71
N ARG A 262 15.02 34.62 -2.51
CA ARG A 262 15.18 35.53 -1.38
C ARG A 262 16.60 35.33 -0.83
N GLY A 263 17.53 36.17 -1.29
CA GLY A 263 18.96 35.95 -1.07
C GLY A 263 19.42 34.64 -1.72
N THR A 264 20.02 33.75 -0.94
CA THR A 264 20.45 32.40 -1.37
C THR A 264 19.33 31.36 -1.35
N LEU A 265 18.19 31.66 -0.74
CA LEU A 265 17.07 30.73 -0.63
C LEU A 265 16.18 30.80 -1.87
N THR A 266 15.75 29.63 -2.33
CA THR A 266 14.67 29.51 -3.31
C THR A 266 13.43 29.01 -2.61
N GLU A 267 12.33 29.73 -2.76
CA GLU A 267 11.02 29.39 -2.20
C GLU A 267 10.03 29.07 -3.33
N VAL A 268 9.12 28.14 -3.06
CA VAL A 268 7.98 27.82 -3.91
C VAL A 268 6.69 28.22 -3.22
N LEU A 269 5.77 28.81 -3.97
CA LEU A 269 4.42 29.12 -3.49
C LEU A 269 3.60 27.84 -3.46
N LEU A 270 3.05 27.51 -2.30
CA LEU A 270 2.15 26.39 -2.08
C LEU A 270 0.88 26.90 -1.41
N GLU A 271 -0.22 26.19 -1.63
CA GLU A 271 -1.49 26.40 -0.94
C GLU A 271 -1.65 25.33 0.13
N LEU A 272 -2.04 25.72 1.35
CA LEU A 272 -2.44 24.78 2.39
C LEU A 272 -3.93 24.48 2.24
N ARG A 273 -4.26 23.20 2.01
CA ARG A 273 -5.65 22.77 1.93
C ARG A 273 -6.36 22.95 3.26
N ALA A 274 -7.56 23.53 3.22
CA ALA A 274 -8.43 23.74 4.37
C ALA A 274 -8.70 22.43 5.15
N GLU A 275 -9.05 22.56 6.42
CA GLU A 275 -9.30 21.42 7.31
C GLU A 275 -10.55 20.63 6.89
N GLU A 276 -11.57 21.32 6.39
CA GLU A 276 -12.83 20.79 5.88
C GLU A 276 -12.71 20.24 4.44
N ALA A 277 -11.53 20.33 3.82
CA ALA A 277 -11.33 19.84 2.46
C ALA A 277 -11.61 18.33 2.38
N SER A 278 -12.46 17.93 1.43
CA SER A 278 -12.90 16.53 1.26
C SER A 278 -11.77 15.55 0.95
N LEU A 279 -10.70 16.04 0.32
CA LEU A 279 -9.50 15.27 0.00
C LEU A 279 -8.28 15.94 0.62
N MET A 280 -7.43 15.14 1.28
CA MET A 280 -6.13 15.57 1.78
C MET A 280 -6.17 16.90 2.57
N PRO A 281 -7.03 17.04 3.60
CA PRO A 281 -7.06 18.24 4.42
C PRO A 281 -5.72 18.46 5.12
N ASN A 282 -5.37 19.71 5.38
CA ASN A 282 -4.12 20.14 6.03
C ASN A 282 -2.85 19.65 5.29
N MET A 283 -2.92 19.52 3.96
CA MET A 283 -1.78 19.18 3.11
C MET A 283 -1.49 20.31 2.14
N TYR A 284 -0.21 20.52 1.85
CA TYR A 284 0.24 21.50 0.88
C TYR A 284 0.08 20.97 -0.55
N GLU A 285 -0.47 21.80 -1.42
CA GLU A 285 -0.51 21.56 -2.86
C GLU A 285 0.05 22.73 -3.68
N LEU A 286 0.22 22.51 -4.98
CA LEU A 286 0.41 23.64 -5.88
C LEU A 286 -0.91 24.41 -5.96
N PRO A 287 -0.88 25.75 -6.01
CA PRO A 287 -2.12 26.52 -6.16
C PRO A 287 -2.84 26.13 -7.46
N PRO A 288 -4.14 25.76 -7.42
CA PRO A 288 -4.90 25.44 -8.60
C PRO A 288 -5.17 26.70 -9.44
N LEU A 289 -5.29 26.52 -10.74
CA LEU A 289 -5.65 27.57 -11.68
C LEU A 289 -7.00 27.25 -12.35
N PRO A 290 -7.89 28.23 -12.48
CA PRO A 290 -9.05 28.14 -13.36
C PRO A 290 -8.64 27.85 -14.81
N GLN A 291 -9.48 27.12 -15.56
CA GLN A 291 -9.14 26.69 -16.93
C GLN A 291 -9.10 27.85 -17.93
N ASP A 292 -9.96 28.85 -17.74
CA ASP A 292 -9.98 30.11 -18.49
C ASP A 292 -8.69 30.92 -18.27
N ALA A 293 -8.12 30.90 -17.06
CA ALA A 293 -6.88 31.60 -16.76
C ALA A 293 -5.65 31.06 -17.53
N VAL A 294 -5.74 29.83 -18.04
CA VAL A 294 -4.65 29.15 -18.76
C VAL A 294 -4.90 28.98 -20.26
N GLN A 295 -6.02 29.52 -20.76
CA GLN A 295 -6.34 29.44 -22.18
C GLN A 295 -5.27 30.14 -23.04
N GLY A 296 -4.82 29.46 -24.10
CA GLY A 296 -3.78 29.96 -25.00
C GLY A 296 -2.37 29.96 -24.41
N ARG A 297 -2.16 29.43 -23.20
CA ARG A 297 -0.83 29.28 -22.58
C ARG A 297 -0.30 27.86 -22.77
N GLU A 298 1.01 27.75 -23.01
CA GLU A 298 1.70 26.45 -22.99
C GLU A 298 2.10 26.07 -21.55
N PRO A 299 1.73 24.87 -21.07
CA PRO A 299 2.17 24.39 -19.77
C PRO A 299 3.64 23.96 -19.79
N LEU A 300 4.33 24.21 -18.68
CA LEU A 300 5.68 23.73 -18.40
C LEU A 300 5.72 22.19 -18.28
N LEU A 301 4.67 21.57 -17.75
CA LEU A 301 4.60 20.12 -17.56
C LEU A 301 3.18 19.61 -17.78
N ARG A 302 3.05 18.49 -18.51
CA ARG A 302 1.82 17.71 -18.64
C ARG A 302 2.02 16.33 -18.02
N LEU A 303 1.10 15.88 -17.18
CA LEU A 303 1.15 14.54 -16.60
C LEU A 303 -0.23 14.00 -16.24
N ARG A 304 -0.36 12.67 -16.24
CA ARG A 304 -1.53 11.99 -15.67
C ARG A 304 -1.33 11.69 -14.19
N HIS A 305 -2.35 11.95 -13.38
CA HIS A 305 -2.41 11.60 -11.97
C HIS A 305 -3.78 11.00 -11.65
N ALA A 306 -3.82 9.79 -11.10
CA ALA A 306 -5.06 9.13 -10.75
C ALA A 306 -5.31 9.25 -9.24
N ILE A 307 -6.52 9.66 -8.87
CA ILE A 307 -7.01 9.66 -7.49
C ILE A 307 -8.33 8.88 -7.51
N THR A 308 -8.44 7.87 -6.65
CA THR A 308 -9.61 6.98 -6.55
C THR A 308 -10.05 6.45 -7.92
N ASN A 309 -11.19 6.91 -8.44
CA ASN A 309 -11.78 6.51 -9.72
C ASN A 309 -11.60 7.58 -10.83
N THR A 310 -10.85 8.64 -10.58
CA THR A 310 -10.70 9.79 -11.48
C THR A 310 -9.24 9.93 -11.94
N ASN A 311 -9.07 10.07 -13.25
CA ASN A 311 -7.82 10.47 -13.89
C ASN A 311 -7.80 11.98 -14.11
N TYR A 312 -6.84 12.64 -13.49
CA TYR A 312 -6.53 14.04 -13.72
C TYR A 312 -5.47 14.17 -14.81
N TYR A 313 -5.79 14.91 -15.86
CA TYR A 313 -4.84 15.37 -16.88
C TYR A 313 -4.31 16.72 -16.42
N VAL A 314 -3.19 16.65 -15.72
CA VAL A 314 -2.60 17.78 -15.01
C VAL A 314 -1.70 18.57 -15.94
N GLN A 315 -1.91 19.88 -15.96
CA GLN A 315 -1.09 20.87 -16.64
C GLN A 315 -0.51 21.83 -15.58
N VAL A 316 0.79 22.06 -15.63
CA VAL A 316 1.49 22.95 -14.68
C VAL A 316 2.02 24.14 -15.45
N TYR A 317 1.73 25.34 -14.97
CA TYR A 317 2.13 26.60 -15.58
C TYR A 317 3.10 27.33 -14.67
N ALA A 318 4.14 27.95 -15.23
CA ALA A 318 5.09 28.74 -14.45
C ALA A 318 4.66 30.21 -14.43
N ALA A 319 4.88 30.90 -13.31
CA ALA A 319 4.85 32.35 -13.28
C ALA A 319 6.27 32.92 -13.41
N SER A 320 6.75 33.09 -14.65
CA SER A 320 8.10 33.51 -14.99
C SER A 320 8.10 34.93 -15.55
N GLY A 321 8.08 35.94 -14.67
CA GLY A 321 8.27 37.34 -15.06
C GLY A 321 6.99 38.19 -15.09
N PRO A 322 7.05 39.42 -15.67
CA PRO A 322 5.96 40.40 -15.59
C PRO A 322 4.66 39.96 -16.27
N GLN A 323 4.75 39.21 -17.37
CA GLN A 323 3.61 38.73 -18.17
C GLN A 323 2.78 37.66 -17.45
N ASP A 324 3.32 37.07 -16.38
CA ASP A 324 2.66 36.00 -15.61
C ASP A 324 2.09 36.45 -14.26
N ARG A 325 2.10 37.77 -13.99
CA ARG A 325 1.37 38.33 -12.84
C ARG A 325 -0.12 37.96 -12.87
N GLY A 326 -0.69 37.78 -14.07
CA GLY A 326 -2.08 37.32 -14.26
C GLY A 326 -2.34 35.94 -13.66
N LEU A 327 -1.42 34.98 -13.83
CA LEU A 327 -1.58 33.63 -13.28
C LEU A 327 -1.62 33.62 -11.75
N ARG A 328 -0.74 34.41 -11.10
CA ARG A 328 -0.75 34.55 -9.63
C ARG A 328 -2.05 35.18 -9.11
N ARG A 329 -2.64 36.11 -9.86
CA ARG A 329 -3.92 36.76 -9.50
C ARG A 329 -5.13 35.86 -9.73
N ALA A 330 -5.02 34.90 -10.64
CA ALA A 330 -6.07 33.95 -10.96
C ALA A 330 -6.17 32.78 -9.97
N VAL A 331 -5.21 32.64 -9.05
CA VAL A 331 -5.28 31.64 -7.97
C VAL A 331 -6.50 31.96 -7.08
N PRO A 332 -7.47 31.03 -6.94
CA PRO A 332 -8.70 31.31 -6.18
C PRO A 332 -8.51 31.39 -4.66
N ALA A 333 -7.42 30.82 -4.15
CA ALA A 333 -7.16 30.71 -2.71
C ALA A 333 -7.06 32.08 -2.02
N ALA A 334 -7.52 32.13 -0.77
CA ALA A 334 -7.32 33.31 0.04
C ALA A 334 -5.82 33.53 0.29
N LYS A 335 -5.40 34.80 0.43
CA LYS A 335 -3.98 35.12 0.67
C LYS A 335 -3.42 34.45 1.92
N GLY A 336 -4.26 34.15 2.92
CA GLY A 336 -3.87 33.48 4.16
C GLY A 336 -3.44 32.02 3.98
N ASP A 337 -3.95 31.35 2.94
CA ASP A 337 -3.70 29.92 2.67
C ASP A 337 -2.47 29.71 1.77
N LEU A 338 -1.94 30.80 1.22
CA LEU A 338 -0.80 30.80 0.31
C LEU A 338 0.50 31.03 1.08
N HIS A 339 1.39 30.06 1.02
CA HIS A 339 2.64 30.05 1.76
C HIS A 339 3.84 29.93 0.83
N TRP A 340 4.83 30.79 1.03
CA TRP A 340 6.14 30.62 0.44
C TRP A 340 6.95 29.64 1.28
N VAL A 341 7.23 28.47 0.72
CA VAL A 341 7.94 27.39 1.40
C VAL A 341 9.35 27.27 0.83
N PRO A 342 10.41 27.34 1.66
CA PRO A 342 11.77 27.07 1.21
C PRO A 342 11.88 25.67 0.60
N THR A 343 12.49 25.60 -0.58
CA THR A 343 12.71 24.34 -1.32
C THR A 343 13.43 23.29 -0.45
N SER A 344 14.35 23.73 0.41
CA SER A 344 15.07 22.88 1.37
C SER A 344 14.19 22.23 2.45
N ARG A 345 12.98 22.76 2.70
CA ARG A 345 12.03 22.23 3.68
C ARG A 345 10.93 21.38 3.06
N LEU A 346 10.88 21.21 1.74
CA LEU A 346 9.78 20.50 1.07
C LEU A 346 9.65 19.04 1.52
N ASN A 347 10.75 18.38 1.86
CA ASN A 347 10.73 16.99 2.33
C ASN A 347 10.06 16.83 3.70
N SER A 348 10.08 17.87 4.54
CA SER A 348 9.45 17.85 5.88
C SER A 348 8.05 18.46 5.89
N ARG A 349 7.46 18.74 4.72
CA ARG A 349 6.08 19.23 4.61
C ARG A 349 5.13 18.15 4.12
N PRO A 350 3.87 18.15 4.62
CA PRO A 350 2.84 17.23 4.14
C PRO A 350 2.35 17.67 2.76
N LEU A 351 3.11 17.33 1.71
CA LEU A 351 2.74 17.61 0.32
C LEU A 351 1.68 16.61 -0.17
N THR A 352 0.71 17.06 -0.96
CA THR A 352 -0.17 16.12 -1.69
C THR A 352 0.67 15.26 -2.64
N GLY A 353 0.14 14.08 -2.99
CA GLY A 353 0.84 13.16 -3.89
C GLY A 353 1.12 13.79 -5.27
N LEU A 354 0.20 14.62 -5.76
CA LEU A 354 0.37 15.37 -7.01
C LEU A 354 1.46 16.44 -6.89
N ALA A 355 1.43 17.27 -5.84
CA ALA A 355 2.41 18.33 -5.65
C ALA A 355 3.83 17.77 -5.52
N ARG A 356 4.02 16.72 -4.69
CA ARG A 356 5.31 16.02 -4.58
C ARG A 356 5.79 15.51 -5.94
N LYS A 357 4.91 14.86 -6.70
CA LYS A 357 5.24 14.33 -8.05
C LYS A 357 5.66 15.43 -9.02
N VAL A 358 4.96 16.58 -9.02
CA VAL A 358 5.32 17.72 -9.89
C VAL A 358 6.66 18.31 -9.47
N LEU A 359 6.85 18.61 -8.17
CA LEU A 359 8.05 19.25 -7.66
C LEU A 359 9.29 18.37 -7.83
N GLN A 360 9.17 17.04 -7.75
CA GLN A 360 10.25 16.10 -8.07
C GLN A 360 10.59 16.09 -9.56
N ARG A 361 9.59 16.07 -10.45
CA ARG A 361 9.82 16.05 -11.91
C ARG A 361 10.43 17.34 -12.44
N LEU A 362 10.12 18.47 -11.81
CA LEU A 362 10.66 19.79 -12.16
C LEU A 362 11.90 20.16 -11.33
N ASP A 363 12.47 19.19 -10.61
CA ASP A 363 13.71 19.33 -9.85
C ASP A 363 13.71 20.40 -8.73
N VAL A 364 12.52 20.81 -8.29
CA VAL A 364 12.33 21.85 -7.26
C VAL A 364 12.67 21.33 -5.85
N MET A 365 12.60 20.01 -5.65
CA MET A 365 12.88 19.36 -4.36
C MET A 365 14.36 19.00 -4.15
N ARG A 366 15.24 19.20 -5.14
CA ARG A 366 16.66 18.87 -4.97
C ARG A 366 17.31 19.86 -4.00
N VAL A 367 17.55 19.36 -2.80
CA VAL A 367 18.60 19.85 -1.91
C VAL A 367 19.91 19.38 -2.51
N ASN A 368 20.78 20.29 -2.97
CA ASN A 368 22.19 19.95 -3.12
C ASN A 368 22.72 19.66 -1.72
N LEU A 369 22.76 18.37 -1.33
CA LEU A 369 23.52 17.94 -0.17
C LEU A 369 25.00 18.12 -0.52
N PRO A 370 25.83 18.75 0.35
CA PRO A 370 27.26 18.67 0.18
C PRO A 370 27.66 17.18 0.14
N LYS A 371 28.46 16.79 -0.85
CA LYS A 371 29.10 15.47 -0.85
C LYS A 371 29.97 15.39 0.41
N LEU A 372 29.58 14.56 1.37
CA LEU A 372 30.48 14.20 2.45
C LEU A 372 31.70 13.49 1.84
N PRO A 373 32.94 13.80 2.27
CA PRO A 373 34.11 13.09 1.79
C PRO A 373 33.94 11.60 2.09
N ALA A 374 34.32 10.76 1.13
CA ALA A 374 34.27 9.31 1.28
C ALA A 374 35.00 8.92 2.56
N VAL A 375 34.35 8.13 3.42
CA VAL A 375 34.97 7.53 4.60
C VAL A 375 36.22 6.79 4.10
N ALA A 376 37.39 7.23 4.56
CA ALA A 376 38.65 6.60 4.23
C ALA A 376 38.55 5.10 4.55
N LYS A 377 38.83 4.26 3.56
CA LYS A 377 38.94 2.81 3.78
C LYS A 377 39.96 2.59 4.88
N LEU A 378 39.56 1.91 5.97
CA LEU A 378 40.50 1.40 6.94
C LEU A 378 41.57 0.56 6.21
N PRO A 379 42.86 0.72 6.53
CA PRO A 379 43.90 -0.05 5.88
C PRO A 379 43.69 -1.54 6.15
N ALA A 380 43.82 -2.34 5.09
CA ALA A 380 43.75 -3.79 5.16
C ALA A 380 44.75 -4.33 6.21
N ALA A 381 44.29 -5.30 7.00
CA ALA A 381 45.10 -5.97 8.00
C ALA A 381 46.40 -6.49 7.38
N LYS A 382 47.54 -6.11 7.97
CA LYS A 382 48.85 -6.65 7.61
C LYS A 382 48.86 -8.14 7.85
N THR A 383 49.13 -8.90 6.80
CA THR A 383 49.46 -10.32 6.87
C THR A 383 50.72 -10.49 7.70
N ILE A 384 50.61 -11.16 8.85
CA ILE A 384 51.78 -11.57 9.63
C ILE A 384 52.38 -12.78 8.91
N SER A 385 53.46 -12.53 8.17
CA SER A 385 54.42 -13.56 7.80
C SER A 385 55.37 -13.75 8.98
N SER A 386 55.33 -14.92 9.60
CA SER A 386 56.42 -15.38 10.47
C SER A 386 56.93 -16.72 9.94
N ALA A 387 58.10 -16.66 9.34
CA ALA A 387 58.97 -17.81 9.17
C ALA A 387 59.58 -18.20 10.52
N ARG A 388 59.29 -19.41 10.99
CA ARG A 388 60.23 -20.44 11.48
C ARG A 388 59.47 -21.66 11.94
#